data_AF-A0A949PSL5-F1
#
_entry.id   AF-A0A949PSL5-F1
#
_cell.length_a   1.000
_cell.length_b   1.000
_cell.length_c   1.000
_cell.angle_alpha   90.00
_cell.angle_beta   90.00
_cell.angle_gamma   90.00
#
_symmetry.space_group_name_H-M   'P 1'
#
loop_
_entity.id
_entity.type
_entity.pdbx_description
1 polymer ?
#
loop_
_entity_poly.entity_id
_entity_poly.type
_entity_poly.pdbx_seq_one_letter_code
_entity_poly.pdbx_strand_id
1 'polypeptide(L)'
;MLSDLTVRQAKATGKPYTLADTDGLSLFVSATGAKAWHFRFSWGCKRDRMSFGTYPALSLKDARALRDEARSLLAKGVNPHSERNRKRHAIVLAGEHTFMAVYEQWLAHRRLSLEEGRQTSLEQIGRVFKKDVFPSLRHLTIYEITRAH
;
A
#
# COMPACT_ATOMS: atom_id res chain seq x y z
N MET A 1 -10.23 22.94 16.34
CA MET A 1 -9.19 21.88 16.37
C MET A 1 -9.73 20.71 17.17
N LEU A 2 -9.64 19.48 16.65
CA LEU A 2 -10.08 18.26 17.32
C LEU A 2 -9.13 17.86 18.45
N SER A 3 -9.68 17.22 19.48
CA SER A 3 -8.93 16.57 20.57
C SER A 3 -9.13 15.04 20.52
N ASP A 4 -8.17 14.28 21.05
CA ASP A 4 -8.29 12.82 21.13
C ASP A 4 -9.52 12.37 21.93
N LEU A 5 -9.90 13.13 22.97
CA LEU A 5 -11.11 12.86 23.76
C LEU A 5 -12.36 12.98 22.89
N THR A 6 -12.47 14.06 22.11
CA THR A 6 -13.60 14.28 21.19
C THR A 6 -13.67 13.18 20.13
N VAL A 7 -12.53 12.76 19.57
CA VAL A 7 -12.45 11.68 18.58
C VAL A 7 -12.90 10.34 19.18
N ARG A 8 -12.48 10.04 20.42
CA ARG A 8 -12.90 8.84 21.15
C ARG A 8 -14.40 8.84 21.42
N GLN A 9 -14.92 9.97 21.92
CA GLN A 9 -16.33 10.12 22.31
C GLN A 9 -17.29 10.26 21.14
N ALA A 10 -16.82 10.56 19.93
CA ALA A 10 -17.67 10.62 18.74
C ALA A 10 -18.39 9.27 18.52
N LYS A 11 -19.72 9.27 18.60
CA LYS A 11 -20.56 8.08 18.42
C LYS A 11 -21.42 8.20 17.16
N ALA A 12 -21.88 7.07 16.64
CA ALA A 12 -22.84 7.07 15.55
C ALA A 12 -24.14 7.74 15.99
N THR A 13 -24.73 8.54 15.10
CA THR A 13 -26.02 9.23 15.32
C THR A 13 -27.12 8.68 14.39
N GLY A 14 -26.87 7.55 13.72
CA GLY A 14 -27.74 7.00 12.67
C GLY A 14 -27.62 7.72 11.31
N LYS A 15 -26.92 8.85 11.24
CA LYS A 15 -26.58 9.56 10.00
C LYS A 15 -25.08 9.84 9.94
N PRO A 16 -24.45 9.78 8.75
CA PRO A 16 -23.04 10.11 8.63
C PRO A 16 -22.81 11.60 8.89
N TYR A 17 -21.75 11.93 9.62
CA TYR A 17 -21.35 13.31 9.89
C TYR A 17 -19.83 13.46 9.86
N THR A 18 -19.36 14.70 9.86
CA THR A 18 -17.93 15.01 9.80
C THR A 18 -17.56 16.01 10.88
N LEU A 19 -16.52 15.72 11.64
CA LEU A 19 -15.92 16.62 12.61
C LEU A 19 -14.67 17.25 11.99
N ALA A 20 -14.67 18.56 11.82
CA ALA A 20 -13.53 19.27 11.25
C ALA A 20 -12.36 19.33 12.25
N ASP A 21 -11.15 19.06 11.76
CA ASP A 21 -9.92 19.43 12.45
C ASP A 21 -9.38 20.73 11.82
N THR A 22 -8.08 20.78 11.51
CA THR A 22 -7.38 21.93 10.98
C THR A 22 -6.86 21.62 9.59
N ASP A 23 -6.69 22.67 8.77
CA ASP A 23 -6.01 22.54 7.48
C ASP A 23 -6.66 21.55 6.51
N GLY A 24 -7.98 21.41 6.53
CA GLY A 24 -8.72 20.52 5.65
C GLY A 24 -8.77 19.06 6.12
N LEU A 25 -8.12 18.71 7.24
CA LEU A 25 -8.29 17.43 7.90
C LEU A 25 -9.62 17.37 8.66
N SER A 26 -10.26 16.22 8.66
CA SER A 26 -11.53 15.97 9.34
C SER A 26 -11.72 14.49 9.67
N LEU A 27 -12.47 14.21 10.72
CA LEU A 27 -12.93 12.87 11.06
C LEU A 27 -14.33 12.66 10.49
N PHE A 28 -14.47 11.73 9.56
CA PHE A 28 -15.76 11.23 9.11
C PHE A 28 -16.24 10.11 10.03
N VAL A 29 -17.48 10.21 10.48
CA VAL A 29 -18.16 9.19 11.28
C VAL A 29 -19.33 8.66 10.46
N SER A 30 -19.33 7.36 10.16
CA SER A 30 -20.44 6.72 9.43
C SER A 30 -21.69 6.62 10.31
N ALA A 31 -22.84 6.37 9.68
CA ALA A 31 -24.09 6.07 10.38
C ALA A 31 -23.96 4.86 11.32
N THR A 32 -23.07 3.91 11.00
CA THR A 32 -22.77 2.70 11.77
C THR A 32 -21.68 2.89 12.83
N GLY A 33 -21.02 4.05 12.88
CA GLY A 33 -20.01 4.39 13.89
C GLY A 33 -18.57 4.15 13.47
N ALA A 34 -18.31 3.72 12.23
CA ALA A 34 -16.97 3.63 11.67
C ALA A 34 -16.37 5.04 11.52
N LYS A 35 -15.11 5.19 11.90
CA LYS A 35 -14.41 6.49 11.93
C LYS A 35 -13.27 6.48 10.92
N ALA A 36 -13.24 7.46 10.02
CA ALA A 36 -12.22 7.59 8.98
C ALA A 36 -11.66 9.01 8.90
N TRP A 37 -10.36 9.13 8.68
CA TRP A 37 -9.70 10.41 8.48
C TRP A 37 -9.78 10.84 7.02
N HIS A 38 -10.36 12.00 6.78
CA HIS A 38 -10.48 12.61 5.48
C HIS A 38 -9.73 13.94 5.43
N PHE A 39 -8.94 14.11 4.39
CA PHE A 39 -8.23 15.34 4.07
C PHE A 39 -8.76 15.92 2.76
N ARG A 40 -9.26 17.16 2.82
CA ARG A 40 -9.73 17.90 1.66
C ARG A 40 -8.63 18.84 1.18
N PHE A 41 -8.37 18.84 -0.11
CA PHE A 41 -7.41 19.73 -0.76
C PHE A 41 -7.91 20.20 -2.11
N SER A 42 -7.22 21.18 -2.70
CA SER A 42 -7.48 21.62 -4.07
C SER A 42 -6.26 21.31 -4.93
N TRP A 43 -6.50 20.84 -6.14
CA TRP A 43 -5.47 20.57 -7.13
C TRP A 43 -5.93 21.11 -8.48
N GLY A 44 -5.19 22.10 -9.02
CA GLY A 44 -5.68 22.92 -10.12
C GLY A 44 -7.01 23.61 -9.77
N CYS A 45 -8.00 23.48 -10.64
CA CYS A 45 -9.34 24.05 -10.43
C CYS A 45 -10.32 23.11 -9.70
N LYS A 46 -9.85 21.94 -9.22
CA LYS A 46 -10.72 20.90 -8.64
C LYS A 46 -10.48 20.75 -7.14
N ARG A 47 -11.58 20.67 -6.38
CA ARG A 47 -11.55 20.25 -4.97
C ARG A 47 -11.62 18.74 -4.90
N ASP A 48 -10.71 18.14 -4.15
CA ASP A 48 -10.59 16.69 -3.98
C ASP A 48 -10.55 16.32 -2.49
N ARG A 49 -10.77 15.04 -2.20
CA ARG A 49 -10.74 14.46 -0.86
C ARG A 49 -9.96 13.15 -0.87
N MET A 50 -8.94 13.07 -0.03
CA MET A 50 -8.19 11.85 0.25
C MET A 50 -8.60 11.26 1.60
N SER A 51 -8.71 9.93 1.68
CA SER A 51 -8.81 9.20 2.95
C SER A 51 -7.44 8.69 3.37
N PHE A 52 -7.09 8.88 4.64
CA PHE A 52 -5.81 8.46 5.21
C PHE A 52 -5.88 7.12 5.96
N GLY A 53 -7.05 6.74 6.46
CA GLY A 53 -7.22 5.52 7.25
C GLY A 53 -8.35 5.64 8.26
N THR A 54 -8.53 4.60 9.06
CA THR A 54 -9.58 4.52 10.07
C THR A 54 -9.03 4.70 11.49
N TYR A 55 -9.84 5.25 12.38
CA TYR A 55 -9.56 5.26 13.81
C TYR A 55 -10.14 3.98 14.44
N PRO A 56 -9.46 3.29 15.38
CA PRO A 56 -8.24 3.70 16.09
C PRO A 56 -6.91 3.27 15.45
N ALA A 57 -6.93 2.56 14.32
CA ALA A 57 -5.70 2.10 13.66
C ALA A 57 -4.75 3.25 13.30
N LEU A 58 -5.31 4.43 13.00
CA LEU A 58 -4.57 5.66 12.77
C LEU A 58 -5.01 6.73 13.79
N SER A 59 -4.06 7.20 14.60
CA SER A 59 -4.33 8.19 15.64
C SER A 59 -4.56 9.59 15.05
N LEU A 60 -5.11 10.53 15.84
CA LEU A 60 -5.24 11.93 15.42
C LEU A 60 -3.86 12.55 15.12
N LYS A 61 -2.83 12.20 15.90
CA LYS A 61 -1.46 12.67 15.69
C LYS A 61 -0.92 12.20 14.34
N ASP A 62 -1.09 10.91 14.03
CA ASP A 62 -0.63 10.34 12.77
C ASP A 62 -1.42 10.91 11.58
N ALA A 63 -2.72 11.17 11.76
CA ALA A 63 -3.54 11.82 10.74
C ALA A 63 -3.05 13.24 10.41
N ARG A 64 -2.57 13.98 11.41
CA ARG A 64 -1.96 15.30 11.22
C ARG A 64 -0.60 15.21 10.52
N ALA A 65 0.22 14.23 10.87
CA ALA A 65 1.49 13.99 10.17
C ALA A 65 1.26 13.70 8.67
N LEU A 66 0.32 12.79 8.34
CA LEU A 66 -0.02 12.49 6.94
C LEU A 66 -0.62 13.69 6.20
N ARG A 67 -1.39 14.53 6.88
CA ARG A 67 -1.87 15.80 6.33
C ARG A 67 -0.70 16.71 5.97
N ASP A 68 0.27 16.87 6.86
CA ASP A 68 1.41 17.76 6.66
C ASP A 68 2.29 17.26 5.51
N GLU A 69 2.49 15.94 5.39
CA GLU A 69 3.12 15.33 4.22
C GLU A 69 2.36 15.63 2.93
N ALA A 70 1.04 15.44 2.91
CA ALA A 70 0.21 15.70 1.73
C ALA A 70 0.24 17.19 1.34
N ARG A 71 0.25 18.10 2.31
CA ARG A 71 0.41 19.54 2.06
C ARG A 71 1.79 19.90 1.52
N SER A 72 2.84 19.25 2.02
CA SER A 72 4.20 19.41 1.48
C SER A 72 4.27 18.98 0.01
N LEU A 73 3.61 17.88 -0.36
CA LEU A 73 3.49 17.46 -1.76
C LEU A 73 2.78 18.51 -2.63
N LEU A 74 1.66 19.06 -2.15
CA LEU A 74 0.92 20.10 -2.86
C LEU A 74 1.78 21.36 -3.07
N ALA A 75 2.52 21.79 -2.05
CA ALA A 75 3.43 22.93 -2.13
C ALA A 75 4.57 22.71 -3.15
N LYS A 76 4.99 21.45 -3.34
CA LYS A 76 5.96 21.04 -4.36
C LYS A 76 5.35 20.84 -5.76
N GLY A 77 4.05 21.13 -5.94
CA GLY A 77 3.38 20.89 -7.21
C GLY A 77 3.22 19.39 -7.54
N VAL A 78 3.07 18.54 -6.52
CA VAL A 78 2.79 17.10 -6.69
C VAL A 78 1.40 16.78 -6.16
N ASN A 79 0.58 16.12 -6.98
CA ASN A 79 -0.73 15.64 -6.56
C ASN A 79 -0.58 14.47 -5.54
N PRO A 80 -1.11 14.59 -4.31
CA PRO A 80 -1.02 13.54 -3.30
C PRO A 80 -1.63 12.19 -3.73
N HIS A 81 -2.71 12.19 -4.52
CA HIS A 81 -3.32 10.95 -5.03
C HIS A 81 -2.37 10.23 -5.99
N SER A 82 -1.72 10.98 -6.89
CA SER A 82 -0.75 10.42 -7.83
C SER A 82 0.44 9.83 -7.10
N GLU A 83 0.96 10.51 -6.08
CA GLU A 83 2.06 9.98 -5.27
C GLU A 83 1.66 8.72 -4.50
N ARG A 84 0.46 8.69 -3.91
CA ARG A 84 -0.06 7.49 -3.25
C ARG A 84 -0.20 6.31 -4.22
N ASN A 85 -0.71 6.57 -5.42
CA ASN A 85 -0.82 5.53 -6.44
C ASN A 85 0.57 5.05 -6.88
N ARG A 86 1.52 5.96 -7.11
CA ARG A 86 2.91 5.62 -7.43
C ARG A 86 3.53 4.71 -6.37
N LYS A 87 3.38 5.02 -5.09
CA LYS A 87 3.85 4.16 -3.98
C LYS A 87 3.19 2.78 -4.00
N ARG A 88 1.87 2.71 -4.24
CA ARG A 88 1.16 1.42 -4.37
C ARG A 88 1.64 0.60 -5.56
N HIS A 89 1.79 1.24 -6.72
CA HIS A 89 2.34 0.59 -7.91
C HIS A 89 3.76 0.11 -7.69
N ALA A 90 4.61 0.89 -6.99
CA ALA A 90 5.96 0.45 -6.65
C ALA A 90 5.96 -0.80 -5.76
N ILE A 91 5.02 -0.92 -4.81
CA ILE A 91 4.87 -2.12 -3.97
C ILE A 91 4.41 -3.32 -4.81
N VAL A 92 3.40 -3.12 -5.66
CA VAL A 92 2.89 -4.20 -6.54
C VAL A 92 3.98 -4.66 -7.51
N LEU A 93 4.67 -3.71 -8.15
CA LEU A 93 5.77 -3.95 -9.06
C LEU A 93 6.91 -4.67 -8.33
N ALA A 94 7.29 -4.24 -7.12
CA ALA A 94 8.25 -4.97 -6.30
C ALA A 94 7.80 -6.43 -6.05
N GLY A 95 6.50 -6.66 -5.81
CA GLY A 95 5.89 -7.99 -5.68
C GLY A 95 5.96 -8.84 -6.96
N GLU A 96 5.53 -8.30 -8.10
CA GLU A 96 5.56 -8.95 -9.42
C GLU A 96 6.99 -9.22 -9.90
N HIS A 97 7.93 -8.37 -9.49
CA HIS A 97 9.35 -8.51 -9.78
C HIS A 97 10.11 -9.20 -8.65
N THR A 98 9.45 -9.89 -7.71
CA THR A 98 10.17 -10.76 -6.78
C THR A 98 10.80 -11.94 -7.52
N PHE A 99 11.92 -12.46 -7.02
CA PHE A 99 12.53 -13.67 -7.56
C PHE A 99 11.53 -14.83 -7.63
N MET A 100 10.64 -14.95 -6.63
CA MET A 100 9.60 -15.98 -6.63
C MET A 100 8.63 -15.82 -7.80
N ALA A 101 8.12 -14.61 -8.04
CA ALA A 101 7.18 -14.36 -9.13
C ALA A 101 7.81 -14.63 -10.50
N VAL A 102 9.08 -14.24 -10.69
CA VAL A 102 9.84 -14.52 -11.92
C VAL A 102 10.16 -16.01 -12.06
N TYR A 103 10.50 -16.70 -10.96
CA TYR A 103 10.71 -18.14 -10.94
C TYR A 103 9.45 -18.91 -11.33
N GLU A 104 8.28 -18.52 -10.83
CA GLU A 104 7.01 -19.16 -11.19
C GLU A 104 6.67 -18.99 -12.67
N GLN A 105 6.88 -17.78 -13.21
CA GLN A 105 6.71 -17.52 -14.65
C GLN A 105 7.69 -18.34 -15.49
N TRP A 106 8.96 -18.38 -15.11
CA TRP A 106 9.97 -19.19 -15.78
C TRP A 106 9.65 -20.69 -15.72
N LEU A 107 9.20 -21.18 -14.56
CA LEU A 107 8.81 -22.57 -14.38
C LEU A 107 7.59 -22.93 -15.26
N ALA A 108 6.60 -22.04 -15.34
CA ALA A 108 5.44 -22.21 -16.21
C ALA A 108 5.84 -22.26 -17.69
N HIS A 109 6.72 -21.35 -18.14
CA HIS A 109 7.25 -21.37 -19.50
C HIS A 109 8.04 -22.66 -19.79
N ARG A 110 8.91 -23.06 -18.86
CA ARG A 110 9.76 -24.24 -19.01
C ARG A 110 8.97 -25.55 -19.02
N ARG A 111 7.80 -25.59 -18.38
CA ARG A 111 6.86 -26.73 -18.47
C ARG A 111 6.32 -26.91 -19.89
N LEU A 112 6.18 -25.83 -20.68
CA LEU A 112 5.68 -25.91 -22.06
C LEU A 112 6.76 -26.41 -23.04
N SER A 113 8.04 -26.25 -22.71
CA SER A 113 9.17 -26.62 -23.58
C SER A 113 9.76 -28.01 -23.29
N LEU A 114 9.24 -28.74 -22.30
CA LEU A 114 9.76 -30.06 -21.91
C LEU A 114 8.84 -31.16 -22.41
N GLU A 115 9.40 -32.14 -23.11
CA GLU A 115 8.66 -33.32 -23.58
C GLU A 115 8.10 -34.16 -22.41
N GLU A 116 6.88 -34.67 -22.61
CA GLU A 116 6.10 -35.53 -21.70
C GLU A 116 6.83 -36.85 -21.42
N GLY A 117 7.84 -36.83 -20.56
CA GLY A 117 8.56 -38.05 -20.19
C GLY A 117 9.79 -37.85 -19.32
N ARG A 118 10.37 -36.63 -19.31
CA ARG A 118 11.52 -36.28 -18.44
C ARG A 118 11.09 -35.46 -17.22
N GLN A 119 10.06 -35.93 -16.50
CA GLN A 119 9.52 -35.31 -15.28
C GLN A 119 10.58 -35.10 -14.18
N THR A 120 11.66 -35.88 -14.18
CA THR A 120 12.77 -35.81 -13.22
C THR A 120 13.49 -34.46 -13.19
N SER A 121 13.55 -33.73 -14.30
CA SER A 121 14.31 -32.48 -14.39
C SER A 121 13.61 -31.30 -13.68
N LEU A 122 12.27 -31.23 -13.72
CA LEU A 122 11.53 -30.14 -13.07
C LEU A 122 11.46 -30.34 -11.55
N GLU A 123 11.26 -31.57 -11.09
CA GLU A 123 11.24 -31.88 -9.66
C GLU A 123 12.61 -31.62 -9.02
N GLN A 124 13.69 -32.00 -9.68
CA GLN A 124 15.05 -31.78 -9.20
C GLN A 124 15.36 -30.28 -9.10
N ILE A 125 14.93 -29.49 -10.09
CA ILE A 125 15.08 -28.03 -10.06
C ILE A 125 14.25 -27.42 -8.93
N GLY A 126 13.01 -27.87 -8.74
CA GLY A 126 12.18 -27.42 -7.62
C GLY A 126 12.83 -27.70 -6.26
N ARG A 127 13.49 -28.86 -6.10
CA ARG A 127 14.20 -29.21 -4.86
C ARG A 127 15.42 -28.32 -4.61
N VAL A 128 16.26 -28.10 -5.62
CA VAL A 128 17.45 -27.23 -5.52
C VAL A 128 17.03 -25.79 -5.21
N PHE A 129 16.07 -25.25 -5.96
CA PHE A 129 15.58 -23.88 -5.72
C PHE A 129 14.98 -23.73 -4.32
N LYS A 130 14.22 -24.72 -3.84
CA LYS A 130 13.66 -24.69 -2.48
C LYS A 130 14.72 -24.73 -1.38
N LYS A 131 15.79 -25.49 -1.58
CA LYS A 131 16.84 -25.69 -0.58
C LYS A 131 17.86 -24.55 -0.58
N ASP A 132 18.31 -24.14 -1.76
CA ASP A 132 19.54 -23.36 -1.91
C ASP A 132 19.27 -21.91 -2.36
N VAL A 133 18.10 -21.62 -2.97
CA VAL A 133 17.81 -20.32 -3.59
C VAL A 133 16.72 -19.53 -2.87
N PHE A 134 15.62 -20.18 -2.49
CA PHE A 134 14.51 -19.52 -1.81
C PHE A 134 14.80 -18.99 -0.40
N PRO A 135 15.69 -19.59 0.41
CA PRO A 135 15.97 -19.03 1.74
C PRO A 135 16.50 -17.60 1.70
N SER A 136 17.26 -17.23 0.65
CA SER A 136 17.88 -15.91 0.52
C SER A 136 17.17 -15.00 -0.48
N LEU A 137 16.72 -15.52 -1.62
CA LEU A 137 16.27 -14.67 -2.75
C LEU A 137 14.75 -14.54 -2.88
N ARG A 138 13.95 -15.39 -2.22
CA ARG A 138 12.51 -15.53 -2.49
C ARG A 138 11.72 -14.21 -2.49
N HIS A 139 12.01 -13.34 -1.53
CA HIS A 139 11.26 -12.09 -1.33
C HIS A 139 11.98 -10.86 -1.89
N LEU A 140 13.18 -11.02 -2.42
CA LEU A 140 13.94 -9.93 -3.02
C LEU A 140 13.37 -9.59 -4.38
N THR A 141 13.37 -8.30 -4.72
CA THR A 141 13.10 -7.87 -6.09
C THR A 141 14.29 -8.25 -6.96
N ILE A 142 14.06 -8.63 -8.22
CA ILE A 142 15.14 -8.99 -9.15
C ILE A 142 16.15 -7.85 -9.38
N TYR A 143 15.77 -6.60 -9.08
CA TYR A 143 16.64 -5.43 -9.19
C TYR A 143 17.60 -5.27 -8.00
N GLU A 144 17.29 -5.91 -6.87
CA GLU A 144 18.12 -5.88 -5.66
C GLU A 144 19.10 -7.06 -5.59
N ILE A 145 18.95 -8.05 -6.49
CA ILE A 145 19.85 -9.20 -6.57
C ILE A 145 21.18 -8.75 -7.19
N THR A 146 22.21 -8.72 -6.34
CA THR A 146 23.59 -8.45 -6.74
C THR A 146 24.45 -9.72 -6.61
N ARG A 147 25.65 -9.72 -7.22
CA ARG A 147 26.61 -10.85 -7.18
C ARG A 147 27.02 -11.30 -5.76
N ALA A 148 26.75 -10.49 -4.73
CA ALA A 148 27.10 -10.79 -3.35
C ALA A 148 26.11 -11.73 -2.63
N HIS A 149 24.95 -12.02 -3.26
CA HIS A 149 23.97 -12.99 -2.78
C HIS A 149 24.27 -14.39 -3.33
#